data_AF-D7LHJ1-F1
#
_entry.id   AF-D7LHJ1-F1
#
_cell.length_a   1.000
_cell.length_b   1.000
_cell.length_c   1.000
_cell.angle_alpha   90.00
_cell.angle_beta   90.00
_cell.angle_gamma   90.00
#
_symmetry.space_group_name_H-M   'P 1'
#
loop_
_entity.id
_entity.type
_entity.pdbx_description
1 polymer ?
#
loop_
_entity_poly.entity_id
_entity_poly.type
_entity_poly.pdbx_seq_one_letter_code
_entity_poly.pdbx_strand_id
1 'polypeptide(L)'
;MVSSSNFICPPCEICDCPPPLSLLQIAPGLANLSITGCGSNDPELKEEMEKQFVDLLTEELKLQEAVADEHSRHMNVTLAVAKRVASQYQKEAEKCNAATEICESARERAQALLLKERKITFLWERIARQLGWEGE
;
A
#
# COMPACT_ATOMS: atom_id res chain seq x y z
N MET A 1 16.41 28.37 28.90
CA MET A 1 15.13 27.77 29.34
C MET A 1 14.32 27.51 28.09
N VAL A 2 14.28 26.26 27.60
CA VAL A 2 13.48 25.88 26.42
C VAL A 2 12.26 25.15 26.97
N SER A 3 11.07 25.72 26.74
CA SER A 3 9.79 25.12 27.10
C SER A 3 9.59 23.81 26.36
N SER A 4 9.43 22.72 27.09
CA SER A 4 8.96 21.45 26.55
C SER A 4 7.47 21.56 26.25
N SER A 5 7.15 21.81 24.98
CA SER A 5 5.79 21.68 24.46
C SER A 5 5.43 20.20 24.43
N ASN A 6 4.48 19.79 25.29
CA ASN A 6 3.83 18.48 25.18
C ASN A 6 3.04 18.44 23.86
N PHE A 7 3.67 17.95 22.79
CA PHE A 7 2.96 17.58 21.57
C PHE A 7 2.21 16.27 21.86
N ILE A 8 0.95 16.41 22.26
CA ILE A 8 -0.01 15.30 22.24
C ILE A 8 -0.28 15.02 20.77
N CYS A 9 0.22 13.89 20.27
CA CYS A 9 -0.11 13.43 18.92
C CYS A 9 -1.62 13.16 18.82
N PRO A 10 -2.30 13.54 17.72
CA PRO A 10 -3.69 13.18 17.50
C PRO A 10 -3.86 11.65 17.43
N PRO A 11 -5.03 11.11 17.79
CA PRO A 11 -5.27 9.67 17.78
C PRO A 11 -5.16 9.11 16.36
N CYS A 12 -4.37 8.05 16.19
CA CYS A 12 -4.20 7.33 14.94
C CYS A 12 -5.48 6.53 14.63
N GLU A 13 -6.48 7.12 13.97
CA GLU A 13 -7.72 6.39 13.60
C GLU A 13 -7.55 5.42 12.40
N ILE A 14 -6.43 5.50 11.66
CA ILE A 14 -6.22 4.73 10.41
C ILE A 14 -5.11 3.69 10.56
N CYS A 15 -4.31 3.75 11.63
CA CYS A 15 -3.29 2.74 11.89
C CYS A 15 -3.80 1.82 13.00
N ASP A 16 -3.91 0.52 12.70
CA ASP A 16 -3.90 -0.54 13.71
C ASP A 16 -2.51 -0.60 14.36
N CYS A 17 -2.13 0.47 15.07
CA CYS A 17 -0.97 0.44 15.93
C CYS A 17 -1.33 -0.45 17.13
N PRO A 18 -0.57 -1.52 17.40
CA PRO A 18 -0.83 -2.33 18.56
C PRO A 18 -0.75 -1.43 19.81
N PRO A 19 -1.72 -1.51 20.74
CA PRO A 19 -1.71 -0.72 21.96
C PRO A 19 -0.39 -0.92 22.72
N PRO A 20 0.11 0.09 23.46
CA PRO A 20 1.34 -0.03 24.23
C PRO A 20 1.23 -1.24 25.15
N LEU A 21 2.20 -2.14 25.02
CA LEU A 21 2.20 -3.46 25.65
C LEU A 21 2.12 -3.31 27.18
N SER A 22 0.92 -3.42 27.73
CA SER A 22 0.69 -3.51 29.16
C SER A 22 1.01 -4.93 29.62
N LEU A 23 1.60 -5.10 30.81
CA LEU A 23 1.88 -6.42 31.38
C LEU A 23 0.58 -7.26 31.53
N LEU A 24 -0.57 -6.60 31.67
CA LEU A 24 -1.91 -7.21 31.62
C LEU A 24 -2.29 -7.77 30.23
N GLN A 25 -1.77 -7.20 29.15
CA GLN A 25 -2.04 -7.66 27.77
C GLN A 25 -1.01 -8.68 27.29
N ILE A 26 0.25 -8.52 27.70
CA ILE A 26 1.35 -9.44 27.40
C ILE A 26 1.03 -10.83 27.95
N ALA A 27 0.46 -10.90 29.16
CA ALA A 27 -0.03 -12.14 29.71
C ALA A 27 -1.22 -11.91 30.66
N PRO A 28 -2.46 -11.94 30.14
CA PRO A 28 -3.67 -11.74 30.94
C PRO A 28 -3.83 -12.78 32.05
N GLY A 29 -3.35 -14.00 31.78
CA GLY A 29 -3.25 -15.08 32.76
C GLY A 29 -2.24 -14.79 33.86
N LEU A 30 -1.16 -14.06 33.58
CA LEU A 30 -0.09 -13.72 34.54
C LEU A 30 -0.44 -12.52 35.42
N ALA A 31 -1.22 -11.56 34.94
CA ALA A 31 -1.67 -10.42 35.76
C ALA A 31 -2.71 -10.80 36.83
N ASN A 32 -3.46 -11.90 36.61
CA ASN A 32 -4.41 -12.46 37.58
C ASN A 32 -3.83 -13.64 38.38
N LEU A 33 -2.58 -14.04 38.13
CA LEU A 33 -1.80 -14.90 39.03
C LEU A 33 -1.28 -14.09 40.23
N SER A 34 -2.18 -13.39 40.92
CA SER A 34 -2.08 -13.37 42.37
C SER A 34 -2.22 -14.83 42.77
N ILE A 35 -1.08 -15.53 42.87
CA ILE A 35 -0.95 -16.84 43.47
C ILE A 35 -1.71 -16.72 44.78
N THR A 36 -2.91 -17.28 44.82
CA THR A 36 -3.71 -17.32 46.03
C THR A 36 -3.04 -18.35 46.93
N GLY A 37 -1.98 -17.90 47.62
CA GLY A 37 -1.36 -18.60 48.74
C GLY A 37 -0.62 -19.92 48.46
N CYS A 38 -0.45 -20.35 47.21
CA CYS A 38 0.25 -21.62 46.93
C CYS A 38 1.75 -21.49 47.27
N GLY A 39 2.25 -22.32 48.19
CA GLY A 39 3.64 -22.28 48.62
C GLY A 39 4.03 -21.09 49.49
N SER A 40 3.10 -20.21 49.88
CA SER A 40 3.44 -19.03 50.70
C SER A 40 3.97 -19.36 52.11
N ASN A 41 3.72 -20.59 52.57
CA ASN A 41 4.23 -21.11 53.83
C ASN A 41 5.61 -21.78 53.68
N ASP A 42 6.09 -21.96 52.45
CA ASP A 42 7.37 -22.60 52.11
C ASP A 42 8.23 -21.63 51.28
N PRO A 43 9.23 -20.98 51.90
CA PRO A 43 10.04 -19.96 51.25
C PRO A 43 10.82 -20.48 50.03
N GLU A 44 11.22 -21.76 50.02
CA GLU A 44 12.00 -22.36 48.93
C GLU A 44 11.11 -22.59 47.70
N LEU A 45 9.88 -23.08 47.91
CA LEU A 45 8.89 -23.27 46.84
C LEU A 45 8.45 -21.93 46.22
N LYS A 46 8.33 -20.89 47.03
CA LYS A 46 7.98 -19.54 46.57
C LYS A 46 9.07 -18.96 45.65
N GLU A 47 10.34 -19.09 46.04
CA GLU A 47 11.49 -18.59 45.27
C GLU A 47 11.59 -19.28 43.89
N GLU A 48 11.44 -20.61 43.84
CA GLU A 48 11.51 -21.35 42.57
C GLU A 48 10.35 -20.98 41.61
N MET A 49 9.16 -20.72 42.16
CA MET A 49 8.00 -20.30 41.36
C MET A 49 8.16 -18.86 40.83
N GLU A 50 8.73 -17.94 41.61
CA GLU A 50 9.07 -16.59 41.15
C GLU A 50 10.11 -16.62 40.02
N LYS A 51 11.08 -17.53 40.08
CA LYS A 51 12.05 -17.74 39.01
C LYS A 51 11.40 -18.20 37.70
N GLN A 52 10.53 -19.21 37.75
CA GLN A 52 9.76 -19.67 36.59
C GLN A 52 8.90 -18.55 35.98
N PHE A 53 8.38 -17.65 36.82
CA PHE A 53 7.62 -16.48 36.37
C PHE A 53 8.50 -15.50 35.58
N VAL A 54 9.71 -15.21 36.08
CA VAL A 54 10.68 -14.34 35.38
C VAL A 54 11.13 -14.96 34.06
N ASP A 55 11.32 -16.29 34.02
CA ASP A 55 11.70 -17.01 32.81
C ASP A 55 10.61 -16.89 31.72
N LEU A 56 9.34 -17.12 32.07
CA LEU A 56 8.21 -16.98 31.14
C LEU A 56 8.05 -15.55 30.60
N LEU A 57 8.18 -14.53 31.47
CA LEU A 57 8.14 -13.13 31.03
C LEU A 57 9.30 -12.80 30.09
N THR A 58 10.48 -13.36 30.36
CA THR A 58 11.66 -13.17 29.51
C THR A 58 11.46 -13.80 28.13
N GLU A 59 10.84 -14.99 28.07
CA GLU A 59 10.48 -15.65 26.81
C GLU A 59 9.45 -14.84 26.01
N GLU A 60 8.40 -14.36 26.68
CA GLU A 60 7.36 -13.56 26.03
C GLU A 60 7.91 -12.23 25.47
N LEU A 61 8.79 -11.54 26.21
CA LEU A 61 9.44 -10.33 25.72
C LEU A 61 10.32 -10.60 24.48
N LYS A 62 11.08 -11.70 24.49
CA LYS A 62 11.87 -12.13 23.32
C LYS A 62 10.99 -12.48 22.13
N LEU A 63 9.85 -13.13 22.35
CA LEU A 63 8.89 -13.44 21.30
C LEU A 63 8.32 -12.16 20.69
N GLN A 64 7.96 -11.17 21.50
CA GLN A 64 7.44 -9.89 21.02
C GLN A 64 8.47 -9.11 20.20
N GLU A 65 9.74 -9.09 20.63
CA GLU A 65 10.84 -8.50 19.85
C GLU A 65 10.97 -9.18 18.48
N ALA A 66 11.01 -10.52 18.46
CA ALA A 66 11.10 -11.27 17.21
C ALA A 66 9.91 -11.04 16.27
N VAL A 67 8.69 -10.96 16.82
CA VAL A 67 7.46 -10.68 16.04
C VAL A 67 7.48 -9.25 15.49
N ALA A 68 7.90 -8.27 16.28
CA ALA A 68 8.00 -6.88 15.84
C ALA A 68 9.02 -6.71 14.70
N ASP A 69 10.18 -7.36 14.82
CA ASP A 69 11.22 -7.36 13.80
C ASP A 69 10.77 -8.03 12.51
N GLU A 70 10.12 -9.20 12.61
CA GLU A 70 9.57 -9.91 11.45
C GLU A 70 8.50 -9.07 10.76
N HIS A 71 7.58 -8.49 11.52
CA HIS A 71 6.51 -7.65 11.00
C HIS A 71 7.05 -6.42 10.27
N SER A 72 8.03 -5.73 10.88
CA SER A 72 8.72 -4.59 10.26
C SER A 72 9.40 -5.00 8.95
N ARG A 73 10.12 -6.12 8.95
CA ARG A 73 10.77 -6.66 7.74
C ARG A 73 9.75 -6.99 6.65
N HIS A 74 8.68 -7.69 7.00
CA HIS A 74 7.61 -8.07 6.08
C HIS A 74 6.91 -6.84 5.47
N MET A 75 6.61 -5.84 6.29
CA MET A 75 6.03 -4.57 5.86
C MET A 75 6.96 -3.84 4.87
N ASN A 76 8.26 -3.75 5.18
CA ASN A 76 9.24 -3.09 4.30
C ASN A 76 9.36 -3.79 2.94
N VAL A 77 9.38 -5.12 2.92
CA VAL A 77 9.38 -5.91 1.67
C VAL A 77 8.10 -5.67 0.89
N THR A 78 6.93 -5.75 1.54
CA THR A 78 5.63 -5.54 0.90
C THR A 78 5.52 -4.14 0.29
N LEU A 79 5.97 -3.12 1.03
CA LEU A 79 5.99 -1.74 0.57
C LEU A 79 6.91 -1.56 -0.64
N ALA A 80 8.10 -2.17 -0.62
CA ALA A 80 9.04 -2.12 -1.74
C ALA A 80 8.46 -2.78 -3.00
N VAL A 81 7.80 -3.93 -2.85
CA VAL A 81 7.11 -4.62 -3.97
C VAL A 81 5.97 -3.77 -4.51
N ALA A 82 5.13 -3.20 -3.64
CA ALA A 82 4.03 -2.33 -4.05
C ALA A 82 4.54 -1.10 -4.83
N LYS A 83 5.60 -0.43 -4.35
CA LYS A 83 6.23 0.69 -5.06
C LYS A 83 6.80 0.29 -6.42
N ARG A 84 7.45 -0.88 -6.51
CA ARG A 84 7.98 -1.39 -7.78
C ARG A 84 6.87 -1.62 -8.79
N VAL A 85 5.79 -2.29 -8.37
CA VAL A 85 4.63 -2.59 -9.22
C VAL A 85 3.95 -1.29 -9.67
N ALA A 86 3.73 -0.34 -8.76
CA ALA A 86 3.16 0.96 -9.10
C ALA A 86 4.02 1.72 -10.13
N SER A 87 5.35 1.75 -9.95
CA SER A 87 6.26 2.37 -10.90
C SER A 87 6.24 1.68 -12.27
N GLN A 88 6.11 0.36 -12.31
CA GLN A 88 5.99 -0.39 -13.56
C GLN A 88 4.70 -0.02 -14.30
N TYR A 89 3.55 0.02 -13.60
CA TYR A 89 2.29 0.42 -14.20
C TYR A 89 2.32 1.86 -14.71
N GLN A 90 2.93 2.77 -13.96
CA GLN A 90 3.09 4.16 -14.40
C GLN A 90 3.85 4.24 -15.73
N LYS A 91 4.98 3.53 -15.86
CA LYS A 91 5.76 3.52 -17.10
C LYS A 91 4.99 2.93 -18.29
N GLU A 92 4.22 1.86 -18.07
CA GLU A 92 3.40 1.28 -19.14
C GLU A 92 2.24 2.22 -19.53
N ALA A 93 1.65 2.93 -18.58
CA ALA A 93 0.65 3.96 -18.86
C ALA A 93 1.24 5.12 -19.69
N GLU A 94 2.44 5.58 -19.36
CA GLU A 94 3.15 6.61 -20.12
C GLU A 94 3.42 6.17 -21.57
N LYS A 95 3.84 4.93 -21.78
CA LYS A 95 4.00 4.36 -23.14
C LYS A 95 2.69 4.32 -23.92
N CYS A 96 1.61 3.88 -23.28
CA CYS A 96 0.28 3.83 -23.90
C CYS A 96 -0.20 5.23 -24.30
N ASN A 97 -0.02 6.21 -23.42
CA ASN A 97 -0.38 7.60 -23.68
C ASN A 97 0.39 8.16 -24.88
N ALA A 98 1.72 7.95 -24.92
CA ALA A 98 2.55 8.39 -26.03
C ALA A 98 2.14 7.73 -27.36
N ALA A 99 1.86 6.42 -27.35
CA ALA A 99 1.38 5.72 -28.54
C ALA A 99 0.02 6.25 -29.00
N THR A 100 -0.90 6.52 -28.06
CA THR A 100 -2.22 7.07 -28.34
C THR A 100 -2.12 8.45 -28.97
N GLU A 101 -1.26 9.33 -28.44
CA GLU A 101 -1.03 10.66 -29.00
C GLU A 101 -0.53 10.60 -30.45
N ILE A 102 0.42 9.71 -30.74
CA ILE A 102 0.93 9.50 -32.11
C ILE A 102 -0.19 9.03 -33.05
N CYS A 103 -0.97 8.04 -32.62
CA CYS A 103 -2.08 7.49 -33.40
C CYS A 103 -3.15 8.56 -33.68
N GLU A 104 -3.54 9.33 -32.67
CA GLU A 104 -4.54 10.39 -32.81
C GLU A 104 -4.03 11.52 -33.71
N SER A 105 -2.78 11.94 -33.57
CA SER A 105 -2.16 12.92 -34.47
C SER A 105 -2.13 12.44 -35.92
N ALA A 106 -1.86 11.16 -36.17
CA ALA A 106 -1.90 10.58 -37.50
C ALA A 106 -3.33 10.52 -38.06
N ARG A 107 -4.30 10.13 -37.22
CA ARG A 107 -5.73 10.11 -37.56
C ARG A 107 -6.22 11.49 -37.98
N GLU A 108 -5.91 12.52 -37.20
CA GLU A 108 -6.30 13.90 -37.49
C GLU A 108 -5.70 14.40 -38.81
N ARG A 109 -4.42 14.11 -39.06
CA ARG A 109 -3.76 14.43 -40.34
C ARG A 109 -4.43 13.73 -41.51
N ALA A 110 -4.72 12.44 -41.39
CA ALA A 110 -5.42 11.67 -42.42
C ALA A 110 -6.82 12.23 -42.68
N GLN A 111 -7.59 12.54 -41.64
CA GLN A 111 -8.91 13.16 -41.77
C GLN A 111 -8.85 14.52 -42.49
N ALA A 112 -7.86 15.36 -42.16
CA ALA A 112 -7.69 16.64 -42.83
C ALA A 112 -7.37 16.50 -44.33
N LEU A 113 -6.55 15.50 -44.70
CA LEU A 113 -6.24 15.19 -46.10
C LEU A 113 -7.47 14.64 -46.83
N LEU A 114 -8.17 13.67 -46.25
CA LEU A 114 -9.39 13.09 -46.82
C LEU A 114 -10.47 14.14 -47.06
N LEU A 115 -10.62 15.11 -46.16
CA LEU A 115 -11.56 16.21 -46.35
C LEU A 115 -11.19 17.10 -47.56
N LYS A 116 -9.90 17.32 -47.81
CA LYS A 116 -9.44 18.08 -48.99
C LYS A 116 -9.66 17.29 -50.27
N GLU A 117 -9.30 16.01 -50.28
CA GLU A 117 -9.52 15.12 -51.42
C GLU A 117 -11.00 15.03 -51.77
N ARG A 118 -11.87 14.77 -50.79
CA ARG A 118 -13.32 14.71 -51.01
C ARG A 118 -13.88 15.97 -51.68
N LYS A 119 -13.39 17.17 -51.31
CA LYS A 119 -13.81 18.42 -51.95
C LYS A 119 -13.41 18.45 -53.43
N ILE A 120 -12.19 18.04 -53.75
CA ILE A 120 -11.69 18.01 -55.14
C ILE A 120 -12.44 16.93 -55.93
N THR A 121 -12.58 15.73 -55.39
CA THR A 121 -13.34 14.62 -55.99
C THR A 121 -14.77 15.04 -56.29
N PHE A 122 -15.45 15.70 -55.35
CA PHE A 122 -16.81 16.21 -55.58
C PHE A 122 -16.89 17.21 -56.73
N LEU A 123 -15.90 18.12 -56.86
CA LEU A 123 -15.85 19.06 -57.99
C LEU A 123 -15.67 18.33 -59.32
N TRP A 124 -14.76 17.36 -59.38
CA TRP A 124 -14.53 16.55 -60.58
C TRP A 124 -15.76 15.72 -60.95
N GLU A 125 -16.42 15.10 -59.98
CA GLU A 125 -17.66 14.35 -60.20
C GLU A 125 -18.74 15.23 -60.83
N ARG A 126 -18.91 16.46 -60.31
CA ARG A 126 -19.87 17.42 -60.85
C ARG A 126 -19.56 17.80 -62.30
N ILE A 127 -18.29 18.01 -62.63
CA ILE A 127 -17.85 18.30 -64.01
C ILE A 127 -18.12 17.09 -64.91
N ALA A 128 -17.76 15.87 -64.47
CA ALA A 128 -17.99 14.65 -65.23
C ALA A 128 -19.48 14.45 -65.55
N ARG A 129 -20.36 14.67 -64.56
CA ARG A 129 -21.81 14.61 -64.76
C ARG A 129 -22.32 15.63 -65.79
N GLN A 130 -21.78 16.85 -65.79
CA GLN A 130 -22.12 17.85 -66.81
C GLN A 130 -21.68 17.45 -68.23
N LEU A 131 -20.64 16.61 -68.34
CA LEU A 131 -20.15 16.07 -69.60
C LEU A 131 -20.84 14.75 -70.00
N GLY A 132 -21.92 14.36 -69.31
CA GLY A 132 -22.72 13.19 -69.66
C GLY A 132 -22.25 11.88 -69.04
N TRP A 133 -21.36 11.91 -68.03
CA TRP A 133 -21.05 10.71 -67.24
C TRP A 133 -22.18 10.43 -66.24
N GLU A 134 -22.81 9.26 -66.32
CA GLU A 134 -23.97 8.90 -65.50
C GLU A 134 -23.59 8.33 -64.12
N GLY A 135 -22.32 7.98 -63.91
CA GLY A 135 -21.84 7.29 -62.71
C GLY A 135 -21.40 5.86 -63.01
N GLU A 136 -21.10 5.11 -61.96
CA GLU A 136 -21.07 3.65 -61.94
C GLU A 136 -22.31 3.14 -61.20
#